data_AF-A0A6I1QG87-F1
#
_entry.id   AF-A0A6I1QG87-F1
#
_cell.length_a   1.000
_cell.length_b   1.000
_cell.length_c   1.000
_cell.angle_alpha   90.00
_cell.angle_beta   90.00
_cell.angle_gamma   90.00
#
_symmetry.space_group_name_H-M   'P 1'
#
loop_
_entity.id
_entity.type
_entity.pdbx_description
1 polymer ?
#
loop_
_entity_poly.entity_id
_entity_poly.type
_entity_poly.pdbx_seq_one_letter_code
_entity_poly.pdbx_strand_id
1 'polypeptide(L)'
;MAGPFREYAVEEYTVDREPYYVPIADEVQLFEVAYEQKIPVLLKGPTGCGKTRFIEHMAYRLGRPMARIRDVTQDDGHAPGLPIITVACHEDLTASDLVGRYLLEGESTRWIDGPLTRAVKAGAICYLDEVVEAR
;
A
#
# COMPACT_ATOMS: atom_id res chain seq x y z
N MET A 1 -7.22 27.99 -13.72
CA MET A 1 -7.85 27.61 -12.45
C MET A 1 -7.39 26.19 -12.16
N ALA A 2 -6.46 26.00 -11.22
CA ALA A 2 -6.10 24.66 -10.74
C ALA A 2 -7.34 24.11 -10.01
N GLY A 3 -7.79 22.91 -10.36
CA GLY A 3 -8.91 22.27 -9.67
C GLY A 3 -8.61 22.07 -8.18
N PRO A 4 -9.62 21.88 -7.33
CA PRO A 4 -9.41 21.62 -5.91
C PRO A 4 -8.56 20.34 -5.76
N PHE A 5 -7.41 20.45 -5.10
CA PHE A 5 -6.62 19.29 -4.71
C PHE A 5 -7.42 18.51 -3.66
N ARG A 6 -7.59 17.20 -3.88
CA ARG A 6 -8.26 16.31 -2.92
C ARG A 6 -7.20 15.68 -2.02
N GLU A 7 -7.27 15.99 -0.74
CA GLU A 7 -6.45 15.40 0.30
C GLU A 7 -7.10 14.08 0.74
N TYR A 8 -6.29 13.03 0.84
CA TYR A 8 -6.72 11.70 1.26
C TYR A 8 -5.87 11.26 2.44
N ALA A 9 -6.45 10.50 3.36
CA ALA A 9 -5.63 9.75 4.30
C ALA A 9 -4.78 8.73 3.53
N VAL A 10 -3.56 8.44 3.96
CA VAL A 10 -2.65 7.55 3.21
C VAL A 10 -3.25 6.15 3.02
N GLU A 11 -4.04 5.69 3.99
CA GLU A 11 -4.79 4.43 3.96
C GLU A 11 -5.98 4.43 2.98
N GLU A 12 -6.40 5.58 2.49
CA GLU A 12 -7.46 5.74 1.47
C GLU A 12 -6.89 5.80 0.05
N TYR A 13 -5.55 5.85 -0.09
CA TYR A 13 -4.92 5.86 -1.40
C TYR A 13 -5.03 4.51 -2.09
N THR A 14 -5.78 4.48 -3.20
CA THR A 14 -5.94 3.32 -4.06
C THR A 14 -5.43 3.61 -5.46
N VAL A 15 -4.89 2.58 -6.09
CA VAL A 15 -4.52 2.64 -7.50
C VAL A 15 -5.81 2.47 -8.33
N ASP A 16 -6.35 3.57 -8.83
CA ASP A 16 -7.65 3.57 -9.53
C ASP A 16 -7.52 3.24 -11.02
N ARG A 17 -6.38 3.55 -11.62
CA ARG A 17 -6.08 3.31 -13.04
C ARG A 17 -5.09 2.18 -13.16
N GLU A 18 -5.34 1.27 -14.11
CA GLU A 18 -4.46 0.14 -14.36
C GLU A 18 -3.03 0.62 -14.66
N PRO A 19 -2.05 0.26 -13.81
CA PRO A 19 -0.65 0.54 -14.08
C PRO A 19 -0.17 -0.32 -15.24
N TYR A 20 0.45 0.31 -16.24
CA TYR A 20 1.18 -0.42 -17.27
C TYR A 20 2.28 -1.27 -16.62
N TYR A 21 2.15 -2.59 -16.76
CA TYR A 21 3.11 -3.60 -16.32
C TYR A 21 3.05 -4.77 -17.31
N VAL A 22 4.20 -5.32 -17.69
CA VAL A 22 4.30 -6.48 -18.59
C VAL A 22 4.91 -7.63 -17.80
N PRO A 23 4.17 -8.72 -17.55
CA PRO A 23 4.71 -9.89 -16.87
C PRO A 23 5.89 -10.50 -17.65
N ILE A 24 6.92 -10.92 -16.93
CA ILE A 24 8.11 -11.56 -17.50
C ILE A 24 8.02 -13.08 -17.38
N ALA A 25 7.43 -13.57 -16.30
CA ALA A 25 7.22 -14.99 -16.00
C ALA A 25 5.88 -15.19 -15.26
N ASP A 26 5.88 -16.00 -14.21
CA ASP A 26 4.72 -16.38 -13.40
C ASP A 26 4.54 -15.50 -12.15
N GLU A 27 5.25 -14.36 -12.05
CA GLU A 27 5.28 -13.55 -10.83
C GLU A 27 3.90 -13.04 -10.39
N VAL A 28 3.02 -12.74 -11.34
CA VAL A 28 1.64 -12.31 -11.07
C VAL A 28 0.85 -13.42 -10.38
N GLN A 29 0.91 -14.65 -10.93
CA GLN A 29 0.19 -15.79 -10.39
C GLN A 29 0.73 -16.19 -9.02
N LEU A 30 2.06 -16.20 -8.85
CA LEU A 30 2.69 -16.49 -7.56
C LEU A 30 2.29 -15.47 -6.48
N PHE A 31 2.22 -14.19 -6.84
CA PHE A 31 1.81 -13.15 -5.92
C PHE A 31 0.32 -13.26 -5.53
N GLU A 32 -0.56 -13.61 -6.47
CA GLU A 32 -1.99 -13.87 -6.17
C GLU A 32 -2.13 -15.00 -5.14
N VAL A 33 -1.45 -16.13 -5.36
CA VAL A 33 -1.48 -17.26 -4.42
C VAL A 33 -0.91 -16.86 -3.06
N ALA A 34 0.21 -16.13 -3.02
CA ALA A 34 0.78 -15.66 -1.76
C ALA A 34 -0.19 -14.73 -1.00
N TYR A 35 -0.89 -13.85 -1.72
CA TYR A 35 -1.88 -12.93 -1.13
C TYR A 35 -3.11 -13.66 -0.56
N GLU A 36 -3.61 -14.67 -1.26
CA GLU A 36 -4.71 -15.53 -0.79
C GLU A 36 -4.32 -16.31 0.47
N GLN A 37 -3.10 -16.83 0.50
CA GLN A 37 -2.56 -17.59 1.63
C GLN A 37 -1.98 -16.71 2.76
N LYS A 38 -2.02 -15.37 2.61
CA LYS A 38 -1.46 -14.42 3.58
C LYS A 38 0.03 -14.65 3.87
N ILE A 39 0.78 -15.04 2.85
CA ILE A 39 2.23 -15.26 2.92
C ILE A 39 2.95 -13.95 2.58
N PRO A 40 3.87 -13.45 3.44
CA PRO A 40 4.70 -12.30 3.13
C PRO A 40 5.58 -12.54 1.89
N VAL A 41 5.72 -11.54 1.03
CA VAL A 41 6.48 -11.62 -0.22
C VAL A 41 7.73 -10.75 -0.13
N LEU A 42 8.88 -11.31 -0.51
CA LEU A 42 10.13 -10.57 -0.70
C LEU A 42 10.42 -10.43 -2.20
N LEU A 43 10.47 -9.19 -2.68
CA LEU A 43 10.86 -8.90 -4.06
C LEU A 43 12.34 -8.56 -4.15
N LYS A 44 13.10 -9.36 -4.92
CA LYS A 44 14.53 -9.16 -5.16
C LYS A 44 14.79 -8.85 -6.63
N GLY A 45 15.63 -7.85 -6.88
CA GLY A 45 16.08 -7.49 -8.22
C GLY A 45 16.84 -6.16 -8.21
N PRO A 46 17.60 -5.84 -9.26
CA PRO A 46 18.35 -4.59 -9.34
C PRO A 46 17.42 -3.37 -9.32
N THR A 47 17.98 -2.19 -9.06
CA THR A 47 17.24 -0.93 -9.15
C THR A 47 16.71 -0.74 -10.56
N GLY A 48 15.49 -0.21 -10.69
CA GLY A 48 14.87 0.05 -12.00
C GLY A 48 14.29 -1.16 -12.73
N CYS A 49 14.29 -2.37 -12.15
CA CYS A 49 13.69 -3.56 -12.80
C CYS A 49 12.16 -3.66 -12.68
N GLY A 50 11.48 -2.64 -12.15
CA GLY A 50 10.01 -2.58 -12.10
C GLY A 50 9.34 -3.13 -10.84
N LYS A 51 10.06 -3.37 -9.73
CA LYS A 51 9.48 -3.87 -8.45
C LYS A 51 8.30 -3.03 -7.93
N THR A 52 8.50 -1.72 -7.82
CA THR A 52 7.45 -0.79 -7.37
C THR A 52 6.25 -0.83 -8.31
N ARG A 53 6.49 -0.85 -9.63
CA ARG A 53 5.43 -0.92 -10.65
C ARG A 53 4.65 -2.23 -10.61
N PHE A 54 5.34 -3.34 -10.33
CA PHE A 54 4.72 -4.64 -10.13
C PHE A 54 3.77 -4.62 -8.93
N ILE A 55 4.18 -4.06 -7.80
CA ILE A 55 3.31 -3.93 -6.62
C ILE A 55 2.08 -3.06 -6.90
N GLU A 56 2.25 -1.92 -7.59
CA GLU A 56 1.11 -1.08 -8.02
C GLU A 56 0.13 -1.89 -8.89
N HIS A 57 0.65 -2.67 -9.85
CA HIS A 57 -0.15 -3.53 -10.72
C HIS A 57 -0.92 -4.59 -9.93
N MET A 58 -0.27 -5.23 -8.94
CA MET A 58 -0.91 -6.21 -8.07
C MET A 58 -1.98 -5.58 -7.16
N ALA A 59 -1.73 -4.40 -6.59
CA ALA A 59 -2.70 -3.68 -5.77
C ALA A 59 -3.96 -3.33 -6.58
N TYR A 60 -3.80 -2.83 -7.81
CA TYR A 60 -4.91 -2.60 -8.74
C TYR A 60 -5.70 -3.90 -8.99
N ARG A 61 -4.99 -4.98 -9.36
CA ARG A 61 -5.61 -6.26 -9.75
C ARG A 61 -6.35 -6.95 -8.61
N LEU A 62 -5.79 -6.95 -7.40
CA LEU A 62 -6.36 -7.61 -6.22
C LEU A 62 -7.57 -6.86 -5.63
N GLY A 63 -7.71 -5.55 -5.84
CA GLY A 63 -8.85 -4.78 -5.35
C GLY A 63 -10.16 -5.03 -6.11
N ARG A 64 -10.08 -5.35 -7.42
CA ARG A 64 -11.26 -5.49 -8.29
C ARG A 64 -12.24 -6.60 -7.88
N PRO A 65 -11.80 -7.81 -7.48
CA PRO A 65 -12.70 -8.83 -6.97
C PRO A 65 -13.36 -8.42 -5.64
N MET A 66 -12.64 -7.71 -4.76
CA MET A 66 -13.13 -7.34 -3.43
C MET A 66 -14.20 -6.23 -3.47
N ALA A 67 -14.09 -5.31 -4.42
CA ALA A 67 -15.07 -4.25 -4.62
C ALA A 67 -16.44 -4.74 -5.13
N ARG A 68 -16.52 -5.95 -5.73
CA ARG A 68 -17.81 -6.54 -6.14
C ARG A 68 -18.63 -7.08 -4.97
N ILE A 69 -18.02 -7.29 -3.79
CA ILE A 69 -18.67 -7.85 -2.59
C ILE A 69 -19.18 -6.74 -1.67
N ARG A 70 -18.62 -5.52 -1.75
CA ARG A 70 -19.10 -4.36 -0.99
C ARG A 70 -20.20 -3.68 -1.81
N ASP A 71 -21.39 -3.53 -1.23
CA ASP A 71 -22.50 -2.80 -1.85
C ASP A 71 -22.02 -1.42 -2.29
N VAL A 72 -21.99 -1.20 -3.62
CA VAL A 72 -21.56 0.05 -4.24
C VAL A 72 -22.69 1.06 -4.07
N THR A 73 -22.74 1.73 -2.93
CA THR A 73 -23.46 3.00 -2.81
C THR A 73 -22.60 4.09 -3.45
N GLN A 74 -22.89 4.37 -4.72
CA GLN A 74 -22.56 5.58 -5.51
C GLN A 74 -21.15 6.16 -5.35
N ASP A 75 -20.26 5.87 -6.31
CA ASP A 75 -19.59 6.90 -7.12
C ASP A 75 -18.76 6.24 -8.26
N ASP A 76 -18.90 6.78 -9.48
CA ASP A 76 -18.01 6.70 -10.65
C ASP A 76 -17.49 5.36 -11.23
N GLY A 77 -18.14 4.24 -10.94
CA GLY A 77 -18.11 3.05 -11.82
C GLY A 77 -16.77 2.31 -11.95
N HIS A 78 -15.77 2.63 -11.13
CA HIS A 78 -14.56 1.82 -10.97
C HIS A 78 -14.47 1.33 -9.53
N ALA A 79 -14.47 0.01 -9.37
CA ALA A 79 -14.05 -0.67 -8.16
C ALA A 79 -12.64 -0.17 -7.76
N PRO A 80 -12.44 0.45 -6.58
CA PRO A 80 -11.12 0.90 -6.17
C PRO A 80 -10.17 -0.30 -6.02
N GLY A 81 -8.89 -0.09 -6.35
CA GLY A 81 -7.82 -1.04 -6.09
C GLY A 81 -7.69 -1.35 -4.59
N LEU A 82 -6.87 -2.33 -4.23
CA LEU A 82 -6.50 -2.54 -2.85
C LEU A 82 -5.62 -1.36 -2.41
N PRO A 83 -5.85 -0.75 -1.23
CA PRO A 83 -5.00 0.33 -0.77
C PRO A 83 -3.54 -0.13 -0.64
N ILE A 84 -2.62 0.77 -0.95
CA ILE A 84 -1.18 0.53 -0.83
C ILE A 84 -0.55 1.62 0.02
N ILE A 85 0.18 1.21 1.05
CA ILE A 85 1.00 2.10 1.87
C ILE A 85 2.46 1.73 1.63
N THR A 86 3.17 2.61 0.92
CA THR A 86 4.60 2.47 0.67
C THR A 86 5.39 3.21 1.73
N VAL A 87 6.38 2.53 2.30
CA VAL A 87 7.38 3.11 3.20
C VAL A 87 8.74 2.98 2.53
N ALA A 88 9.42 4.10 2.30
CA ALA A 88 10.81 4.09 1.86
C ALA A 88 11.70 3.84 3.08
N CYS A 89 12.33 2.66 3.13
CA CYS A 89 13.24 2.31 4.20
C CYS A 89 14.60 3.01 4.05
N HIS A 90 15.19 3.37 5.18
CA HIS A 90 16.49 4.03 5.27
C HIS A 90 17.11 3.74 6.64
N GLU A 91 18.40 4.07 6.81
CA GLU A 91 19.17 3.69 7.99
C GLU A 91 18.63 4.28 9.31
N ASP A 92 18.04 5.47 9.26
CA ASP A 92 17.44 6.11 10.44
C ASP A 92 15.99 5.66 10.74
N LEU A 93 15.42 4.72 9.97
CA LEU A 93 14.03 4.30 10.15
C LEU A 93 13.88 3.45 11.42
N THR A 94 13.09 3.92 12.39
CA THR A 94 12.89 3.17 13.63
C THR A 94 11.59 2.36 13.61
N ALA A 95 11.51 1.34 14.48
CA ALA A 95 10.27 0.58 14.68
C ALA A 95 9.09 1.47 15.12
N SER A 96 9.34 2.53 15.89
CA SER A 96 8.31 3.48 16.30
C SER A 96 7.78 4.31 15.13
N ASP A 97 8.58 4.55 14.09
CA ASP A 97 8.10 5.23 12.88
C ASP A 97 7.11 4.35 12.11
N LEU A 98 7.31 3.03 12.09
CA LEU A 98 6.40 2.07 11.44
C LEU A 98 5.11 1.85 12.24
N VAL A 99 5.23 1.63 13.55
CA VAL A 99 4.11 1.27 14.43
C VAL A 99 3.28 2.49 14.80
N GLY A 100 3.93 3.60 15.12
CA GLY A 100 3.31 4.80 15.67
C GLY A 100 3.95 5.25 16.97
N ARG A 101 3.54 6.44 17.41
CA ARG A 101 4.09 7.09 18.60
C ARG A 101 3.07 8.00 19.27
N TYR A 102 3.31 8.30 20.55
CA TYR A 102 2.56 9.32 21.28
C TYR A 102 3.10 10.71 20.96
N LEU A 103 2.23 11.64 20.62
CA LEU A 103 2.53 13.07 20.49
C LEU A 103 1.86 13.86 21.62
N LEU A 104 2.49 14.97 21.98
CA LEU A 104 1.91 15.95 22.91
C LEU A 104 1.10 16.97 22.12
N GLU A 105 -0.20 17.07 22.43
CA GLU A 105 -1.13 18.05 21.87
C GLU A 105 -1.71 18.88 23.03
N GLY A 106 -1.11 20.04 23.27
CA GLY A 106 -1.47 20.91 24.40
C GLY A 106 -1.20 20.22 25.74
N GLU A 107 -2.26 20.00 26.52
CA GLU A 107 -2.21 19.31 27.82
C GLU A 107 -2.53 17.81 27.72
N SER A 108 -2.62 17.25 26.51
CA SER A 108 -2.98 15.86 26.27
C SER A 108 -1.90 15.08 25.54
N THR A 109 -1.84 13.77 25.80
CA THR A 109 -0.97 12.84 25.08
C THR A 109 -1.83 11.98 24.16
N ARG A 110 -1.58 12.04 22.85
CA ARG A 110 -2.37 11.34 21.82
C ARG A 110 -1.52 10.32 21.09
N TRP A 111 -2.05 9.11 20.91
CA TRP A 111 -1.44 8.11 20.04
C TRP A 111 -1.69 8.44 18.56
N ILE A 112 -0.66 8.32 17.73
CA ILE A 112 -0.75 8.40 16.28
C ILE A 112 -0.18 7.14 15.65
N ASP A 113 -1.00 6.46 14.85
CA ASP A 113 -0.59 5.26 14.12
C ASP A 113 0.44 5.59 13.04
N GLY A 114 1.49 4.76 12.98
CA GLY A 114 2.44 4.74 11.88
C GLY A 114 1.88 4.04 10.63
N PRO A 115 2.60 4.09 9.50
CA PRO A 115 2.14 3.57 8.21
C PRO A 115 1.88 2.06 8.23
N LEU A 116 2.67 1.26 8.96
CA LEU A 116 2.44 -0.18 9.07
C LEU A 116 1.14 -0.46 9.82
N THR A 117 0.91 0.22 10.96
CA THR A 117 -0.32 0.06 11.74
C THR A 117 -1.55 0.48 10.95
N ARG A 118 -1.47 1.58 10.19
CA ARG A 118 -2.54 2.01 9.29
C ARG A 118 -2.82 0.97 8.20
N ALA A 119 -1.78 0.39 7.59
CA ALA A 119 -1.94 -0.64 6.57
C ALA A 119 -2.68 -1.86 7.12
N VAL A 120 -2.30 -2.31 8.32
CA VAL A 120 -2.97 -3.42 9.02
C VAL A 120 -4.44 -3.11 9.27
N LYS A 121 -4.76 -1.91 9.80
CA LYS A 121 -6.14 -1.51 10.11
C LYS A 121 -7.01 -1.39 8.85
N ALA A 122 -6.45 -0.91 7.74
CA ALA A 122 -7.14 -0.74 6.48
C ALA A 122 -7.24 -2.03 5.64
N GLY A 123 -6.47 -3.07 6.00
CA GLY A 123 -6.30 -4.25 5.15
C GLY A 123 -5.56 -3.95 3.85
N ALA A 124 -4.67 -2.95 3.88
CA ALA A 124 -3.86 -2.50 2.75
C ALA A 124 -2.65 -3.40 2.52
N ILE A 125 -2.06 -3.33 1.32
CA ILE A 125 -0.68 -3.79 1.11
C ILE A 125 0.26 -2.79 1.78
N CYS A 126 1.10 -3.28 2.70
CA CYS A 126 2.23 -2.52 3.20
C CYS A 126 3.47 -2.89 2.38
N TYR A 127 4.01 -1.95 1.63
CA TYR A 127 5.21 -2.14 0.81
C TYR A 127 6.39 -1.42 1.46
N LEU A 128 7.33 -2.20 2.00
CA LEU A 128 8.58 -1.70 2.57
C LEU A 128 9.65 -1.67 1.46
N ASP A 129 9.80 -0.53 0.80
CA ASP A 129 10.77 -0.37 -0.29
C ASP A 129 12.17 -0.23 0.28
N GLU A 130 13.15 -0.89 -0.34
CA GLU A 130 14.54 -0.91 0.13
C GLU A 130 14.70 -1.38 1.59
N VAL A 131 13.91 -2.36 2.03
CA VAL A 131 13.89 -2.85 3.44
C VAL A 131 15.26 -3.24 4.01
N VAL A 132 16.22 -3.58 3.17
CA VAL A 132 17.60 -3.90 3.57
C VAL A 132 18.38 -2.70 4.12
N GLU A 133 17.92 -1.48 3.81
CA GLU A 133 18.51 -0.23 4.30
C GLU A 133 17.99 0.14 5.69
N ALA A 134 16.89 -0.47 6.17
CA ALA A 134 16.41 -0.29 7.54
C ALA A 134 17.31 -1.03 8.55
N ARG A 135 17.57 -0.41 9.70
CA ARG A 135 18.42 -0.96 10.78
C ARG A 135 17.66 -1.21 12.08
#